data_AF-A0A212PQN1-F1
#
_entry.id   AF-A0A212PQN1-F1
#
_cell.length_a   1.000
_cell.length_b   1.000
_cell.length_c   1.000
_cell.angle_alpha   90.00
_cell.angle_beta   90.00
_cell.angle_gamma   90.00
#
_symmetry.space_group_name_H-M   'P 1'
#
loop_
_entity.id
_entity.type
_entity.pdbx_description
1 polymer ?
#
loop_
_entity_poly.entity_id
_entity_poly.type
_entity_poly.pdbx_seq_one_letter_code
_entity_poly.pdbx_strand_id
1 'polypeptide(L)'
;MLSEAARSCPLLRTHRQRDSLTLALLGVGWALRMHGLTYHSIWLDEGAAIWIAGLPLRVLIERTMAFREEVSPPLYFLLLKGWMTITGDSDFTLRFFSAWWIMVGLAVLFSIGRIAFGQPVGRLALALGALQPYLVWFSQEVRFYGLLFALSSLATLGLLRALR
;
A
#
# COMPACT_ATOMS: atom_id res chain seq x y z
N MET A 1 -2.94 -32.00 -33.57
CA MET A 1 -3.33 -32.87 -32.43
C MET A 1 -2.59 -32.59 -31.11
N LEU A 2 -1.43 -31.92 -31.07
CA LEU A 2 -0.72 -31.62 -29.79
C LEU A 2 -1.25 -30.40 -28.99
N SER A 3 -2.23 -29.65 -29.51
CA SER A 3 -2.74 -28.41 -28.88
C SER A 3 -3.81 -28.63 -27.80
N GLU A 4 -4.50 -29.77 -27.81
CA GLU A 4 -5.61 -30.03 -26.88
C GLU A 4 -5.16 -30.66 -25.56
N ALA A 5 -4.14 -31.53 -25.58
CA ALA A 5 -3.64 -32.22 -24.39
C ALA A 5 -3.06 -31.27 -23.31
N ALA A 6 -2.52 -30.12 -23.71
CA ALA A 6 -2.01 -29.10 -22.80
C ALA A 6 -3.14 -28.32 -22.08
N ARG A 7 -4.35 -28.27 -22.65
CA ARG A 7 -5.50 -27.54 -22.06
C ARG A 7 -6.21 -28.35 -20.97
N SER A 8 -6.01 -29.66 -20.95
CA SER A 8 -6.65 -30.61 -20.03
C SER A 8 -5.76 -31.06 -18.87
N CYS A 9 -4.51 -30.58 -18.76
CA CYS A 9 -3.63 -30.93 -17.65
C CYS A 9 -4.08 -30.26 -16.34
N PRO A 10 -4.56 -31.01 -15.33
CA PRO A 10 -5.16 -30.47 -14.11
C PRO A 10 -4.15 -29.71 -13.24
N LEU A 11 -2.86 -30.02 -13.35
CA LEU A 11 -1.78 -29.35 -12.62
C LEU A 11 -1.58 -27.89 -13.07
N LEU A 12 -1.71 -27.59 -14.36
CA LEU A 12 -1.61 -26.22 -14.89
C LEU A 12 -2.87 -25.40 -14.56
N ARG A 13 -4.04 -26.03 -14.54
CA ARG A 13 -5.31 -25.39 -14.13
C ARG A 13 -5.28 -24.98 -12.67
N THR A 14 -4.80 -25.83 -11.77
CA THR A 14 -4.76 -25.52 -10.34
C THR A 14 -3.79 -24.38 -10.02
N HIS A 15 -2.61 -24.33 -10.66
CA HIS A 15 -1.68 -23.20 -10.48
C HIS A 15 -2.26 -21.88 -11.02
N ARG A 16 -2.83 -21.89 -12.24
CA ARG A 16 -3.44 -20.72 -12.86
C ARG A 16 -4.67 -20.19 -12.10
N GLN A 17 -5.51 -21.09 -11.57
CA GLN A 17 -6.64 -20.69 -10.72
C GLN A 17 -6.19 -20.13 -9.37
N ARG A 18 -5.12 -20.69 -8.78
CA ARG A 18 -4.55 -20.21 -7.51
C ARG A 18 -4.02 -18.79 -7.58
N ASP A 19 -3.47 -18.38 -8.72
CA ASP A 19 -2.98 -17.02 -8.90
C ASP A 19 -4.12 -16.04 -9.23
N SER A 20 -5.15 -16.50 -9.96
CA SER A 20 -6.31 -15.67 -10.29
C SER A 20 -7.10 -15.17 -9.07
N LEU A 21 -7.24 -15.99 -8.02
CA LEU A 21 -7.94 -15.58 -6.80
C LEU A 21 -7.16 -14.50 -6.03
N THR A 22 -5.83 -14.64 -5.92
CA THR A 22 -5.01 -13.62 -5.24
C THR A 22 -5.05 -12.30 -6.01
N LEU A 23 -5.00 -12.35 -7.34
CA LEU A 23 -5.16 -11.16 -8.18
C LEU A 23 -6.56 -10.54 -8.04
N ALA A 24 -7.61 -11.35 -7.96
CA ALA A 24 -8.97 -10.87 -7.72
C ALA A 24 -9.07 -10.17 -6.36
N LEU A 25 -8.48 -10.72 -5.29
CA LEU A 25 -8.46 -10.08 -3.96
C LEU A 25 -7.69 -8.76 -3.96
N LEU A 26 -6.56 -8.69 -4.66
CA LEU A 26 -5.84 -7.43 -4.87
C LEU A 26 -6.66 -6.43 -5.68
N GLY A 27 -7.38 -6.89 -6.71
CA GLY A 27 -8.29 -6.07 -7.51
C GLY A 27 -9.44 -5.50 -6.68
N VAL A 28 -10.05 -6.31 -5.80
CA VAL A 28 -11.06 -5.85 -4.84
C VAL A 28 -10.45 -4.83 -3.86
N GLY A 29 -9.28 -5.14 -3.30
CA GLY A 29 -8.56 -4.23 -2.40
C GLY A 29 -8.25 -2.88 -3.05
N TRP A 30 -7.88 -2.88 -4.33
CA TRP A 30 -7.66 -1.68 -5.13
C TRP A 30 -8.94 -0.91 -5.40
N ALA A 31 -9.99 -1.59 -5.86
CA ALA A 31 -11.29 -0.98 -6.17
C ALA A 31 -11.87 -0.26 -4.94
N LEU A 32 -11.79 -0.88 -3.75
CA LEU A 32 -12.26 -0.28 -2.51
C LEU A 32 -11.51 1.01 -2.14
N ARG A 33 -10.20 1.07 -2.43
CA ARG A 33 -9.36 2.23 -2.08
C ARG A 33 -9.55 3.37 -3.06
N MET A 34 -9.74 3.04 -4.34
CA MET A 34 -10.01 4.01 -5.40
C MET A 34 -11.44 4.55 -5.37
N HIS A 35 -12.38 3.81 -4.76
CA HIS A 35 -13.77 4.22 -4.68
C HIS A 35 -13.92 5.50 -3.84
N GLY A 36 -14.39 6.58 -4.48
CA GLY A 36 -14.56 7.86 -3.80
C GLY A 36 -13.25 8.50 -3.34
N LEU A 37 -12.11 8.20 -3.99
CA LEU A 37 -10.79 8.64 -3.53
C LEU A 37 -10.71 10.14 -3.25
N THR A 38 -11.41 10.98 -4.01
CA THR A 38 -11.43 12.45 -3.84
C THR A 38 -12.80 12.97 -3.37
N TYR A 39 -13.62 12.15 -2.70
CA TYR A 39 -14.99 12.55 -2.37
C TYR A 39 -15.05 13.64 -1.28
N HIS A 40 -14.11 13.63 -0.33
CA HIS A 40 -14.05 14.60 0.76
C HIS A 40 -12.89 15.56 0.56
N SER A 41 -13.04 16.79 1.04
CA SER A 41 -11.96 17.79 1.01
C SER A 41 -10.76 17.35 1.85
N ILE A 42 -9.60 17.92 1.53
CA ILE A 42 -8.36 17.79 2.29
C ILE A 42 -8.56 18.36 3.70
N TRP A 43 -8.27 17.55 4.71
CA TRP A 43 -8.33 17.95 6.12
C TRP A 43 -7.13 18.83 6.50
N LEU A 44 -7.21 19.50 7.65
CA LEU A 44 -6.17 20.44 8.09
C LEU A 44 -4.79 19.77 8.22
N ASP A 45 -4.74 18.55 8.74
CA ASP A 45 -3.52 17.77 8.95
C ASP A 45 -2.97 17.16 7.64
N GLU A 46 -3.84 16.85 6.68
CA GLU A 46 -3.43 16.54 5.30
C GLU A 46 -2.83 17.77 4.62
N GLY A 47 -3.47 18.94 4.77
CA GLY A 47 -2.99 20.22 4.26
C GLY A 47 -1.63 20.61 4.84
N ALA A 48 -1.44 20.42 6.15
CA ALA A 48 -0.14 20.60 6.80
C ALA A 48 0.93 19.68 6.17
N ALA A 49 0.59 18.41 5.91
CA ALA A 49 1.53 17.48 5.31
C ALA A 49 1.94 17.86 3.88
N ILE A 50 0.96 18.30 3.08
CA ILE A 50 1.18 18.80 1.71
C ILE A 50 2.06 20.04 1.73
N TRP A 51 1.76 20.99 2.64
CA TRP A 51 2.55 22.20 2.80
C TRP A 51 4.01 21.90 3.17
N ILE A 52 4.25 21.01 4.15
CA ILE A 52 5.60 20.58 4.55
C ILE A 52 6.34 19.95 3.36
N ALA A 53 5.69 19.07 2.59
CA ALA A 53 6.28 18.45 1.41
C ALA A 53 6.61 19.47 0.29
N GLY A 54 5.85 20.56 0.21
CA GLY A 54 6.09 21.69 -0.70
C GLY A 54 7.33 22.52 -0.37
N LEU A 55 7.79 22.53 0.89
CA LEU A 55 8.92 23.36 1.33
C LEU A 55 10.25 22.99 0.64
N PRO A 56 11.23 23.92 0.57
CA PRO A 56 12.59 23.60 0.13
C PRO A 56 13.16 22.43 0.94
N LEU A 57 13.91 21.54 0.28
CA LEU A 57 14.37 20.27 0.88
C LEU A 57 15.09 20.45 2.23
N ARG A 58 15.94 21.48 2.34
CA ARG A 58 16.63 21.81 3.59
C ARG A 58 15.65 22.12 4.73
N VAL A 59 14.65 22.96 4.46
CA VAL A 59 13.65 23.39 5.45
C VAL A 59 12.74 22.23 5.85
N LEU A 60 12.36 21.38 4.89
CA LEU A 60 11.60 20.16 5.16
C LEU A 60 12.36 19.25 6.14
N ILE A 61 13.64 18.98 5.87
CA ILE A 61 14.48 18.14 6.74
C ILE A 61 14.60 18.75 8.13
N GLU A 62 14.87 20.05 8.23
CA GLU A 62 14.98 20.75 9.52
C GLU A 62 13.69 20.67 10.35
N ARG A 63 12.53 20.90 9.73
CA ARG A 63 11.23 20.88 10.43
C ARG A 63 10.80 19.48 10.86
N THR A 64 11.06 18.47 10.04
CA THR A 64 10.62 17.08 10.28
C THR A 64 11.56 16.31 11.20
N MET A 65 12.88 16.51 11.09
CA MET A 65 13.86 15.85 11.97
C MET A 65 13.89 16.45 13.38
N ALA A 66 13.52 17.71 13.54
CA ALA A 66 13.52 18.37 14.84
C ALA A 66 12.27 18.07 15.68
N PHE A 67 11.30 17.28 15.17
CA PHE A 67 10.02 16.96 15.82
C PHE A 67 9.27 18.19 16.37
N ARG A 68 9.48 19.37 15.78
CA ARG A 68 8.98 20.64 16.33
C ARG A 68 7.53 20.93 15.98
N GLU A 69 7.07 20.46 14.83
CA GLU A 69 5.77 20.84 14.26
C GLU A 69 4.93 19.64 13.84
N GLU A 70 5.58 18.55 13.43
CA GLU A 70 4.90 17.34 13.00
C GLU A 70 5.65 16.09 13.48
N VAL A 71 4.94 15.20 14.18
CA VAL A 71 5.51 13.96 14.76
C VAL A 71 5.67 12.85 13.70
N SER A 72 5.20 13.10 12.47
CA SER A 72 5.25 12.14 11.37
C SER A 72 6.70 11.92 10.87
N PRO A 73 7.11 10.67 10.56
CA PRO A 73 8.48 10.38 10.15
C PRO A 73 8.92 11.16 8.89
N PRO A 74 10.17 11.66 8.85
CA PRO A 74 10.68 12.52 7.76
C PRO A 74 10.66 11.83 6.39
N LEU A 75 10.80 10.50 6.36
CA LEU A 75 10.78 9.72 5.12
C LEU A 75 9.47 9.91 4.32
N TYR A 76 8.33 10.05 5.01
CA TYR A 76 7.06 10.26 4.36
C TYR A 76 7.05 11.55 3.54
N PHE A 77 7.48 12.66 4.13
CA PHE A 77 7.51 13.97 3.46
C PHE A 77 8.50 14.01 2.30
N LEU A 78 9.65 13.34 2.44
CA LEU A 78 10.64 13.25 1.37
C LEU A 78 10.08 12.52 0.14
N LEU A 79 9.39 11.40 0.36
CA LEU A 79 8.77 10.65 -0.72
C LEU A 79 7.58 11.39 -1.31
N LEU A 80 6.74 12.02 -0.48
CA LEU A 80 5.61 12.83 -0.94
C LEU A 80 6.09 14.02 -1.78
N LYS A 81 7.17 14.70 -1.37
CA LYS A 81 7.80 15.77 -2.15
C LYS A 81 8.23 15.28 -3.53
N GLY A 82 8.92 14.14 -3.59
CA GLY A 82 9.34 13.52 -4.86
C GLY A 82 8.13 13.18 -5.74
N TRP A 83 7.09 12.61 -5.15
CA TRP A 83 5.84 12.29 -5.83
C TRP A 83 5.13 13.52 -6.41
N MET A 84 4.97 14.58 -5.61
CA MET A 84 4.38 15.85 -6.04
C MET A 84 5.18 16.50 -7.18
N THR A 85 6.51 16.39 -7.14
CA THR A 85 7.38 16.93 -8.19
C THR A 85 7.13 16.25 -9.55
N ILE A 86 6.74 14.97 -9.55
CA ILE A 86 6.53 14.18 -10.77
C ILE A 86 5.06 14.24 -11.23
N THR A 87 4.12 14.25 -10.30
CA THR A 87 2.68 14.05 -10.59
C THR A 87 1.83 15.29 -10.36
N GLY A 88 2.35 16.34 -9.73
CA GLY A 88 1.58 17.48 -9.23
C GLY A 88 0.89 17.19 -7.90
N ASP A 89 0.09 18.17 -7.45
CA ASP A 89 -0.50 18.24 -6.11
C ASP A 89 -2.04 18.21 -6.11
N SER A 90 -2.66 17.62 -7.14
CA SER A 90 -4.10 17.38 -7.13
C SER A 90 -4.51 16.42 -6.00
N ASP A 91 -5.70 16.58 -5.45
CA ASP A 91 -6.27 15.68 -4.43
C ASP A 91 -6.17 14.20 -4.85
N PHE A 92 -6.38 13.92 -6.15
CA PHE A 92 -6.27 12.57 -6.69
C PHE A 92 -4.83 12.04 -6.58
N THR A 93 -3.84 12.78 -7.08
CA THR A 93 -2.44 12.31 -7.10
C THR A 93 -1.89 12.14 -5.69
N LEU A 94 -2.24 13.04 -4.78
CA LEU A 94 -1.82 12.97 -3.38
C LEU A 94 -2.41 11.77 -2.65
N ARG A 95 -3.69 11.47 -2.84
CA ARG A 95 -4.33 10.31 -2.20
C ARG A 95 -3.97 8.99 -2.87
N PHE A 96 -3.74 9.02 -4.18
CA PHE A 96 -3.23 7.87 -4.90
C PHE A 96 -1.89 7.38 -4.30
N PHE A 97 -1.02 8.30 -3.87
CA PHE A 97 0.23 7.95 -3.21
C PHE A 97 0.01 7.10 -1.95
N SER A 98 -0.93 7.49 -1.08
CA SER A 98 -1.29 6.72 0.11
C SER A 98 -1.92 5.37 -0.24
N ALA A 99 -2.86 5.36 -1.20
CA ALA A 99 -3.50 4.13 -1.66
C ALA A 99 -2.49 3.13 -2.24
N TRP A 100 -1.50 3.61 -2.99
CA TRP A 100 -0.41 2.81 -3.53
C TRP A 100 0.38 2.11 -2.42
N TRP A 101 0.80 2.85 -1.38
CA TRP A 101 1.53 2.26 -0.26
C TRP A 101 0.70 1.22 0.50
N ILE A 102 -0.59 1.45 0.71
CA ILE A 102 -1.44 0.42 1.32
C ILE A 102 -1.48 -0.85 0.44
N MET A 103 -1.55 -0.73 -0.88
CA MET A 103 -1.53 -1.89 -1.78
C MET A 103 -0.22 -2.68 -1.70
N VAL A 104 0.92 -1.97 -1.60
CA VAL A 104 2.22 -2.61 -1.34
C VAL A 104 2.14 -3.40 -0.02
N GLY A 105 1.63 -2.79 1.05
CA GLY A 105 1.43 -3.45 2.34
C GLY A 105 0.55 -4.70 2.25
N LEU A 106 -0.56 -4.67 1.48
CA LEU A 106 -1.43 -5.83 1.29
C LEU A 106 -0.75 -6.99 0.55
N ALA A 107 0.02 -6.69 -0.50
CA ALA A 107 0.78 -7.71 -1.22
C ALA A 107 1.86 -8.37 -0.33
N VAL A 108 2.46 -7.57 0.55
CA VAL A 108 3.43 -8.06 1.54
C VAL A 108 2.73 -8.88 2.62
N LEU A 109 1.55 -8.45 3.10
CA LEU A 109 0.74 -9.18 4.07
C LEU A 109 0.35 -10.58 3.56
N PHE A 110 -0.05 -10.68 2.28
CA PHE A 110 -0.24 -11.97 1.61
C PHE A 110 1.02 -12.84 1.70
N SER A 111 2.18 -12.25 1.42
CA SER A 111 3.46 -12.95 1.43
C SER A 111 3.85 -13.43 2.82
N ILE A 112 3.62 -12.62 3.86
CA ILE A 112 3.83 -13.00 5.26
C ILE A 112 2.98 -14.22 5.60
N GLY A 113 1.66 -14.16 5.39
CA GLY A 113 0.77 -15.28 5.71
C GLY A 113 1.09 -16.53 4.90
N ARG A 114 1.45 -16.38 3.62
CA ARG A 114 1.85 -17.49 2.76
C ARG A 114 3.12 -18.17 3.24
N ILE A 115 4.14 -17.41 3.62
CA ILE A 115 5.39 -17.97 4.14
C ILE A 115 5.08 -18.61 5.49
N ALA A 116 4.49 -17.87 6.42
CA ALA A 116 4.26 -18.30 7.78
C ALA A 116 3.45 -19.61 7.88
N PHE A 117 2.33 -19.71 7.14
CA PHE A 117 1.32 -20.75 7.35
C PHE A 117 0.76 -21.35 6.06
N GLY A 118 1.37 -21.05 4.91
CA GLY A 118 0.93 -21.56 3.61
C GLY A 118 -0.09 -20.68 2.89
N GLN A 119 -0.35 -21.02 1.63
CA GLN A 119 -1.10 -20.18 0.70
C GLN A 119 -2.55 -19.82 1.15
N PRO A 120 -3.35 -20.72 1.75
CA PRO A 120 -4.70 -20.38 2.21
C PRO A 120 -4.69 -19.25 3.25
N VAL A 121 -3.77 -19.29 4.22
CA VAL A 121 -3.66 -18.27 5.27
C VAL A 121 -3.17 -16.94 4.69
N GLY A 122 -2.25 -16.97 3.71
CA GLY A 122 -1.87 -15.76 2.97
C GLY A 122 -3.07 -15.08 2.30
N ARG A 123 -3.95 -15.85 1.65
CA ARG A 123 -5.16 -15.29 1.03
C ARG A 123 -6.16 -14.78 2.06
N LEU A 124 -6.35 -15.49 3.17
CA LEU A 124 -7.21 -15.03 4.25
C LEU A 124 -6.70 -13.69 4.82
N ALA A 125 -5.40 -13.58 5.10
CA ALA A 125 -4.79 -12.34 5.56
C ALA A 125 -4.97 -11.19 4.55
N LEU A 126 -4.78 -11.47 3.25
CA LEU A 126 -5.04 -10.49 2.18
C LEU A 126 -6.52 -10.07 2.13
N ALA A 127 -7.45 -11.01 2.22
CA ALA A 127 -8.89 -10.72 2.19
C ALA A 127 -9.30 -9.85 3.40
N LEU A 128 -8.84 -10.22 4.60
CA LEU A 128 -9.08 -9.43 5.80
C LEU A 128 -8.49 -8.02 5.69
N GLY A 129 -7.25 -7.88 5.21
CA GLY A 129 -6.62 -6.57 5.01
C GLY A 129 -7.27 -5.74 3.89
N ALA A 130 -7.72 -6.38 2.81
CA ALA A 130 -8.40 -5.72 1.71
C ALA A 130 -9.73 -5.10 2.16
N LEU A 131 -10.47 -5.81 3.01
CA LEU A 131 -11.79 -5.43 3.53
C LEU A 131 -11.75 -4.62 4.83
N GLN A 132 -10.58 -4.43 5.45
CA GLN A 132 -10.44 -3.71 6.71
C GLN A 132 -10.78 -2.22 6.51
N PRO A 133 -11.89 -1.69 7.07
CA PRO A 133 -12.33 -0.31 6.89
C PRO A 133 -11.27 0.77 7.20
N TYR A 134 -10.46 0.62 8.24
CA TYR A 134 -9.37 1.55 8.57
C TYR A 134 -8.28 1.58 7.50
N LEU A 135 -7.93 0.43 6.90
CA LEU A 135 -6.95 0.42 5.80
C LEU A 135 -7.53 0.99 4.50
N VAL A 136 -8.86 1.00 4.35
CA VAL A 136 -9.53 1.72 3.26
C VAL A 136 -9.54 3.22 3.57
N TRP A 137 -9.93 3.62 4.78
CA TRP A 137 -9.91 5.02 5.21
C TRP A 137 -8.52 5.65 5.07
N PHE A 138 -7.49 5.05 5.66
CA PHE A 138 -6.10 5.53 5.59
C PHE A 138 -5.48 5.47 4.18
N SER A 139 -6.12 4.77 3.23
CA SER A 139 -5.69 4.82 1.83
C SER A 139 -6.06 6.13 1.14
N GLN A 140 -7.05 6.85 1.69
CA GLN A 140 -7.60 8.08 1.12
C GLN A 140 -7.16 9.33 1.86
N GLU A 141 -6.31 9.20 2.88
CA GLU A 141 -5.70 10.33 3.58
C GLU A 141 -4.29 10.58 3.08
N VAL A 142 -3.91 11.84 2.89
CA VAL A 142 -2.53 12.27 2.57
C VAL A 142 -1.68 12.27 3.84
N ARG A 143 -1.59 11.09 4.48
CA ARG A 143 -0.90 10.85 5.75
C ARG A 143 0.04 9.64 5.67
N PHE A 144 0.94 9.54 6.66
CA PHE A 144 1.99 8.53 6.70
C PHE A 144 1.51 7.09 6.95
N TYR A 145 0.23 6.87 7.26
CA TYR A 145 -0.31 5.56 7.65
C TYR A 145 -0.11 4.48 6.58
N GLY A 146 -0.30 4.81 5.30
CA GLY A 146 -0.10 3.87 4.21
C GLY A 146 1.35 3.40 4.09
N LEU A 147 2.28 4.34 4.15
CA LEU A 147 3.72 4.06 4.14
C LEU A 147 4.14 3.26 5.38
N LEU A 148 3.64 3.62 6.56
CA LEU A 148 3.91 2.91 7.80
C LEU A 148 3.47 1.44 7.69
N PHE A 149 2.22 1.20 7.26
CA PHE A 149 1.70 -0.15 7.08
C PHE A 149 2.57 -0.98 6.11
N ALA A 150 2.99 -0.38 5.00
CA ALA A 150 3.85 -1.05 4.01
C ALA A 150 5.23 -1.40 4.57
N LEU A 151 5.92 -0.43 5.18
CA LEU A 151 7.25 -0.61 5.72
C LEU A 151 7.27 -1.55 6.93
N SER A 152 6.29 -1.46 7.83
CA SER A 152 6.14 -2.41 8.93
C SER A 152 5.91 -3.83 8.42
N SER A 153 5.06 -4.00 7.41
CA SER A 153 4.84 -5.31 6.79
C SER A 153 6.12 -5.84 6.12
N LEU A 154 6.87 -4.98 5.42
CA LEU A 154 8.14 -5.36 4.79
C LEU A 154 9.19 -5.76 5.83
N ALA A 155 9.30 -5.02 6.93
CA ALA A 155 10.18 -5.35 8.04
C ALA A 155 9.81 -6.71 8.67
N THR A 156 8.52 -6.96 8.90
CA THR A 156 8.04 -8.27 9.39
C THR A 156 8.33 -9.39 8.42
N LEU A 157 8.13 -9.17 7.11
CA LEU A 157 8.47 -10.15 6.08
C LEU A 157 9.97 -10.45 6.06
N GLY A 158 10.82 -9.41 6.17
CA GLY A 158 12.27 -9.54 6.25
C GLY A 158 12.70 -10.36 7.47
N LEU A 159 12.15 -10.04 8.65
CA LEU A 159 12.39 -10.79 9.88
C LEU A 159 11.96 -12.27 9.74
N LEU A 160 10.77 -12.52 9.20
CA LEU A 160 10.26 -13.88 9.01
C LEU A 160 11.16 -14.70 8.07
N ARG A 161 11.75 -14.07 7.05
CA ARG A 161 12.72 -14.72 6.15
C ARG A 161 14.08 -14.93 6.81
N ALA A 162 14.49 -14.07 7.74
CA ALA A 162 15.76 -14.22 8.46
C ALA A 162 15.70 -15.32 9.52
N LEU A 163 14.51 -15.61 10.07
CA LEU A 163 14.29 -16.63 11.10
C LEU A 163 14.01 -18.03 10.54
N ARG A 164 13.99 -18.20 9.22
CA ARG A 164 13.67 -19.47 8.52
C ARG A 164 14.81 -19.89 7.64
#